data_AF-A0A7G2C6V2-F1
#
_entry.id   AF-A0A7G2C6V2-F1
#
_cell.length_a   1.000
_cell.length_b   1.000
_cell.length_c   1.000
_cell.angle_alpha   90.00
_cell.angle_beta   90.00
_cell.angle_gamma   90.00
#
_symmetry.space_group_name_H-M   'P 1'
#
loop_
_entity.id
_entity.type
_entity.pdbx_description
1 polymer ?
#
loop_
_entity_poly.entity_id
_entity_poly.type
_entity_poly.pdbx_seq_one_letter_code
_entity_poly.pdbx_strand_id
1 'polypeptide(L)'
;MSTIKERLSSVFFFSSTEDALSAEKARNEEARLDIVKARVEHSDFEQATKKQIHALDSEVKKKRDGFAEKAKPLLKEFDEVGQSQHFYQQVASTIAGQEQLSDQLSKKELMEYGYMSKKLISVALNYERLREQIQAGRPFEKELAATLEDAESDNLNLIAEPLQAYKSAGIPSTTAVKASAFNLARAMEDSGKTPVQPPVNGWLDFLKFRVSFSPSAAERQLLESRKAAASFTQRVEMEDYIGALELVDSFIKKTNPFSKPSGDFFESSFRQFKASTTPVVASRMLLDYTNASLSASRLACVEDTLKNA
;
A
#
# COMPACT_ATOMS: atom_id res chain seq x y z
N MET A 1 93.51 68.29 19.41
CA MET A 1 92.90 69.16 20.44
C MET A 1 93.99 69.99 21.08
N SER A 2 94.10 71.27 20.70
CA SER A 2 94.91 72.27 21.39
C SER A 2 94.06 72.96 22.46
N THR A 3 94.65 73.26 23.61
CA THR A 3 93.92 73.74 24.80
C THR A 3 93.55 75.22 24.68
N ILE A 4 92.49 75.67 25.37
CA ILE A 4 92.04 77.08 25.37
C ILE A 4 93.18 78.05 25.79
N LYS A 5 94.12 77.55 26.61
CA LYS A 5 95.32 78.30 27.04
C LYS A 5 96.27 78.61 25.86
N GLU A 6 96.44 77.68 24.92
CA GLU A 6 97.23 77.86 23.70
C GLU A 6 96.53 78.77 22.68
N ARG A 7 95.18 78.80 22.69
CA ARG A 7 94.38 79.70 21.84
C ARG A 7 94.45 81.15 22.30
N LEU A 8 94.53 81.40 23.61
CA LEU A 8 94.66 82.74 24.17
C LEU A 8 96.10 83.28 24.02
N SER A 9 97.12 82.44 24.20
CA SER A 9 98.52 82.88 24.03
C SER A 9 98.87 83.23 22.59
N SER A 10 98.19 82.65 21.59
CA SER A 10 98.40 83.01 20.19
C SER A 10 97.77 84.35 19.79
N VAL A 11 96.87 84.95 20.59
CA VAL A 11 96.21 86.23 20.24
C VAL A 11 96.99 87.45 20.75
N PHE A 12 97.82 87.28 21.78
CA PHE A 12 98.55 88.38 22.42
C PHE A 12 99.99 88.59 21.89
N PHE A 13 100.46 87.78 20.93
CA PHE A 13 101.78 87.92 20.29
C PHE A 13 101.67 87.97 18.75
N PHE A 14 100.91 88.93 18.23
CA PHE A 14 100.99 89.32 16.82
C PHE A 14 101.55 90.73 16.69
N SER A 15 102.58 90.89 15.87
CA SER A 15 103.24 92.17 15.58
C SER A 15 102.53 93.03 14.53
N SER A 16 101.37 92.60 14.00
CA SER A 16 100.47 93.40 13.15
C SER A 16 99.05 92.79 13.08
N THR A 17 98.02 93.61 12.84
CA THR A 17 96.61 93.17 12.70
C THR A 17 96.32 92.38 11.42
N GLU A 18 97.19 92.46 10.42
CA GLU A 18 97.01 91.80 9.12
C GLU A 18 97.42 90.31 9.17
N ASP A 19 98.43 89.96 9.97
CA ASP A 19 98.89 88.57 10.13
C ASP A 19 97.91 87.70 10.93
N ALA A 20 97.19 88.28 11.88
CA ALA A 20 96.15 87.57 12.63
C ALA A 20 94.94 87.21 11.74
N LEU A 21 94.58 88.10 10.80
CA LEU A 21 93.43 87.93 9.92
C LEU A 21 93.72 86.94 8.79
N SER A 22 94.97 86.86 8.30
CA SER A 22 95.38 85.86 7.32
C SER A 22 95.44 84.45 7.92
N ALA A 23 95.92 84.30 9.16
CA ALA A 23 95.93 83.02 9.87
C ALA A 23 94.52 82.50 10.20
N GLU A 24 93.58 83.39 10.52
CA GLU A 24 92.18 83.03 10.78
C GLU A 24 91.46 82.64 9.48
N LYS A 25 91.67 83.38 8.38
CA LYS A 25 91.19 83.00 7.04
C LYS A 25 91.70 81.64 6.59
N ALA A 26 92.98 81.34 6.77
CA ALA A 26 93.54 80.03 6.43
C ALA A 26 92.87 78.89 7.23
N ARG A 27 92.64 79.09 8.53
CA ARG A 27 91.93 78.11 9.37
C ARG A 27 90.46 77.95 8.99
N ASN A 28 89.80 79.03 8.58
CA ASN A 28 88.41 78.99 8.15
C ASN A 28 88.27 78.29 6.79
N GLU A 29 89.23 78.48 5.88
CA GLU A 29 89.31 77.75 4.62
C GLU A 29 89.57 76.24 4.85
N GLU A 30 90.47 75.89 5.77
CA GLU A 30 90.71 74.50 6.19
C GLU A 30 89.45 73.85 6.78
N ALA A 31 88.78 74.53 7.72
CA ALA A 31 87.54 74.03 8.32
C ALA A 31 86.42 73.87 7.28
N ARG A 32 86.34 74.78 6.30
CA ARG A 32 85.37 74.69 5.19
C ARG A 32 85.65 73.50 4.29
N LEU A 33 86.90 73.22 3.96
CA LEU A 33 87.30 72.06 3.17
C LEU A 33 86.99 70.75 3.90
N ASP A 34 87.20 70.70 5.22
CA ASP A 34 86.89 69.51 6.02
C ASP A 34 85.37 69.27 6.12
N ILE A 35 84.56 70.32 6.24
CA ILE A 35 83.09 70.21 6.20
C ILE A 35 82.61 69.69 4.83
N VAL A 36 83.21 70.18 3.74
CA VAL A 36 82.86 69.71 2.39
C VAL A 36 83.23 68.24 2.22
N LYS A 37 84.41 67.79 2.69
CA LYS A 37 84.80 66.38 2.67
C LYS A 37 83.84 65.50 3.46
N ALA A 38 83.52 65.88 4.70
CA ALA A 38 82.58 65.14 5.54
C ALA A 38 81.18 65.04 4.90
N ARG A 39 80.74 66.08 4.17
CA ARG A 39 79.45 66.07 3.45
C ARG A 39 79.45 65.12 2.26
N VAL A 40 80.56 65.04 1.52
CA VAL A 40 80.71 64.09 0.40
C VAL A 40 80.75 62.66 0.94
N GLU A 41 81.53 62.39 1.99
CA GLU A 41 81.60 61.08 2.63
C GLU A 41 80.24 60.64 3.18
N HIS A 42 79.48 61.55 3.79
CA HIS A 42 78.13 61.27 4.27
C HIS A 42 77.15 60.98 3.12
N SER A 43 77.23 61.74 2.02
CA SER A 43 76.42 61.48 0.82
C SER A 43 76.74 60.12 0.20
N ASP A 44 78.01 59.77 0.10
CA ASP A 44 78.46 58.49 -0.44
C ASP A 44 78.01 57.32 0.45
N PHE A 45 78.07 57.49 1.77
CA PHE A 45 77.56 56.53 2.74
C PHE A 45 76.03 56.36 2.65
N GLU A 46 75.27 57.46 2.53
CA GLU A 46 73.82 57.41 2.32
C GLU A 46 73.44 56.71 1.01
N GLN A 47 74.20 56.94 -0.07
CA GLN A 47 73.94 56.26 -1.34
C GLN A 47 74.28 54.77 -1.27
N ALA A 48 75.37 54.40 -0.61
CA ALA A 48 75.76 53.01 -0.41
C ALA A 48 74.73 52.26 0.46
N THR A 49 74.29 52.86 1.55
CA THR A 49 73.26 52.27 2.44
C THR A 49 71.91 52.14 1.74
N LYS A 50 71.46 53.14 0.97
CA LYS A 50 70.24 53.03 0.15
C LYS A 50 70.32 51.88 -0.85
N LYS A 51 71.46 51.70 -1.53
CA LYS A 51 71.66 50.57 -2.45
C LYS A 51 71.58 49.22 -1.74
N GLN A 52 72.18 49.10 -0.55
CA GLN A 52 72.10 47.87 0.25
C GLN A 52 70.67 47.59 0.72
N ILE A 53 69.93 48.60 1.17
CA ILE A 53 68.53 48.45 1.58
C ILE A 53 67.68 48.00 0.39
N HIS A 54 67.86 48.58 -0.80
CA HIS A 54 67.15 48.14 -2.00
C HIS A 54 67.51 46.71 -2.42
N ALA A 55 68.78 46.32 -2.31
CA ALA A 55 69.20 44.95 -2.58
C ALA A 55 68.52 43.96 -1.61
N LEU A 56 68.53 44.26 -0.31
CA LEU A 56 67.86 43.44 0.72
C LEU A 56 66.35 43.36 0.49
N ASP A 57 65.68 44.48 0.18
CA ASP A 57 64.24 44.48 -0.08
C ASP A 57 63.90 43.66 -1.34
N SER A 58 64.76 43.71 -2.37
CA SER A 58 64.60 42.87 -3.56
C SER A 58 64.79 41.38 -3.26
N GLU A 59 65.70 41.03 -2.35
CA GLU A 59 65.94 39.65 -1.93
C GLU A 59 64.80 39.11 -1.06
N VAL A 60 64.28 39.94 -0.15
CA VAL A 60 63.10 39.62 0.67
C VAL A 60 61.88 39.40 -0.21
N LYS A 61 61.64 40.27 -1.19
CA LYS A 61 60.57 40.10 -2.18
C LYS A 61 60.73 38.79 -2.96
N LYS A 62 61.91 38.50 -3.50
CA LYS A 62 62.17 37.24 -4.21
C LYS A 62 61.95 36.00 -3.34
N LYS A 63 62.37 36.03 -2.07
CA LYS A 63 62.12 34.92 -1.13
C LYS A 63 60.64 34.78 -0.84
N ARG A 64 59.92 35.89 -0.59
CA ARG A 64 58.47 35.90 -0.37
C ARG A 64 57.71 35.33 -1.55
N ASP A 65 58.05 35.75 -2.76
CA ASP A 65 57.43 35.27 -4.00
C ASP A 65 57.75 33.79 -4.23
N GLY A 66 59.00 33.38 -3.98
CA GLY A 66 59.41 31.98 -4.04
C GLY A 66 58.67 31.07 -3.04
N PHE A 67 58.41 31.55 -1.83
CA PHE A 67 57.58 30.82 -0.86
C PHE A 67 56.11 30.79 -1.27
N ALA A 68 55.57 31.88 -1.81
CA ALA A 68 54.20 31.93 -2.30
C ALA A 68 53.96 30.94 -3.45
N GLU A 69 54.89 30.86 -4.41
CA GLU A 69 54.81 29.89 -5.52
C GLU A 69 54.90 28.44 -5.04
N LYS A 70 55.71 28.15 -4.01
CA LYS A 70 55.79 26.81 -3.41
C LYS A 70 54.56 26.45 -2.58
N ALA A 71 53.91 27.43 -1.95
CA ALA A 71 52.73 27.21 -1.12
C ALA A 71 51.44 27.01 -1.95
N LYS A 72 51.32 27.64 -3.13
CA LYS A 72 50.16 27.50 -4.02
C LYS A 72 49.78 26.06 -4.36
N PRO A 73 50.68 25.16 -4.79
CA PRO A 73 50.31 23.78 -5.10
C PRO A 73 49.90 23.00 -3.84
N LEU A 74 50.57 23.21 -2.70
CA LEU A 74 50.23 22.56 -1.43
C LEU A 74 48.84 22.96 -0.93
N LEU A 75 48.45 24.24 -1.10
CA LEU A 75 47.12 24.70 -0.76
C LEU A 75 46.05 24.06 -1.67
N LYS A 76 46.33 23.90 -2.97
CA LYS A 76 45.41 23.22 -3.89
C LYS A 76 45.21 21.74 -3.55
N GLU A 77 46.28 21.01 -3.25
CA GLU A 77 46.18 19.61 -2.80
C GLU A 77 45.36 19.49 -1.52
N PHE A 78 45.52 20.42 -0.57
CA PHE A 78 44.73 20.44 0.66
C PHE A 78 43.25 20.72 0.40
N ASP A 79 42.93 21.64 -0.50
CA ASP A 79 41.55 21.93 -0.92
C ASP A 79 40.92 20.73 -1.65
N GLU A 80 41.67 20.02 -2.50
CA GLU A 80 41.22 18.80 -3.18
C GLU A 80 40.96 17.65 -2.20
N VAL A 81 41.82 17.48 -1.19
CA VAL A 81 41.59 16.50 -0.10
C VAL A 81 40.34 16.87 0.69
N GLY A 82 40.16 18.15 1.03
CA GLY A 82 38.95 18.64 1.71
C GLY A 82 37.67 18.40 0.90
N GLN A 83 37.71 18.62 -0.43
CA GLN A 83 36.60 18.31 -1.33
C GLN A 83 36.32 16.80 -1.39
N SER A 84 37.36 15.97 -1.49
CA SER A 84 37.20 14.51 -1.52
C SER A 84 36.56 13.98 -0.23
N GLN A 85 36.93 14.52 0.93
CA GLN A 85 36.34 14.16 2.22
C GLN A 85 34.86 14.55 2.27
N HIS A 86 34.50 15.73 1.73
CA HIS A 86 33.11 16.14 1.59
C HIS A 86 32.29 15.22 0.68
N PHE A 87 32.86 14.80 -0.46
CA PHE A 87 32.20 13.85 -1.36
C PHE A 87 32.01 12.49 -0.70
N TYR A 88 33.01 11.97 0.03
CA TYR A 88 32.86 10.74 0.79
C TYR A 88 31.76 10.85 1.85
N GLN A 89 31.67 11.98 2.56
CA GLN A 89 30.60 12.20 3.54
C GLN A 89 29.22 12.28 2.88
N GLN A 90 29.10 12.91 1.72
CA GLN A 90 27.84 12.96 0.96
C GLN A 90 27.43 11.59 0.42
N VAL A 91 28.38 10.81 -0.11
CA VAL A 91 28.12 9.44 -0.57
C VAL A 91 27.73 8.55 0.62
N ALA A 92 28.44 8.64 1.73
CA ALA A 92 28.13 7.90 2.95
C ALA A 92 26.73 8.26 3.50
N SER A 93 26.37 9.55 3.52
CA SER A 93 25.04 9.98 3.96
C SER A 93 23.94 9.53 3.00
N THR A 94 24.21 9.52 1.69
CA THR A 94 23.28 9.05 0.66
C THR A 94 23.06 7.55 0.78
N ILE A 95 24.13 6.76 0.96
CA ILE A 95 24.05 5.31 1.16
C ILE A 95 23.30 5.00 2.46
N ALA A 96 23.62 5.67 3.57
CA ALA A 96 22.89 5.50 4.83
C ALA A 96 21.40 5.87 4.70
N GLY A 97 21.09 6.93 3.94
CA GLY A 97 19.71 7.32 3.63
C GLY A 97 18.97 6.28 2.78
N GLN A 98 19.65 5.69 1.78
CA GLN A 98 19.10 4.63 0.94
C GLN A 98 18.88 3.33 1.72
N GLU A 99 19.81 2.96 2.59
CA GLU A 99 19.69 1.80 3.48
C GLU A 99 18.50 1.97 4.42
N GLN A 100 18.35 3.14 5.04
CA GLN A 100 17.22 3.43 5.91
C GLN A 100 15.88 3.41 5.16
N LEU A 101 15.85 3.90 3.92
CA LEU A 101 14.65 3.88 3.08
C LEU A 101 14.28 2.46 2.64
N SER A 102 15.28 1.63 2.32
CA SER A 102 15.10 0.21 1.99
C SER A 102 14.61 -0.60 3.21
N ASP A 103 15.16 -0.34 4.40
CA ASP A 103 14.71 -0.96 5.65
C ASP A 103 13.27 -0.54 5.99
N GLN A 104 12.90 0.73 5.75
CA GLN A 104 11.51 1.19 5.93
C GLN A 104 10.53 0.54 4.94
N LEU A 105 10.91 0.41 3.67
CA LEU A 105 10.09 -0.25 2.65
C LEU A 105 9.89 -1.73 2.98
N SER A 106 10.97 -2.45 3.29
CA SER A 106 10.88 -3.88 3.62
C SER A 106 10.06 -4.13 4.90
N LYS A 107 10.20 -3.28 5.93
CA LYS A 107 9.35 -3.36 7.13
C LYS A 107 7.89 -3.10 6.83
N LYS A 108 7.58 -2.12 5.97
CA LYS A 108 6.21 -1.80 5.57
C LYS A 108 5.59 -2.95 4.79
N GLU A 109 6.32 -3.50 3.82
CA GLU A 109 5.90 -4.67 3.05
C GLU A 109 5.65 -5.88 3.95
N LEU A 110 6.59 -6.23 4.83
CA LEU A 110 6.43 -7.35 5.78
C LEU A 110 5.23 -7.16 6.73
N MET A 111 4.95 -5.93 7.16
CA MET A 111 3.79 -5.63 7.99
C MET A 111 2.47 -5.77 7.21
N GLU A 112 2.41 -5.25 5.99
CA GLU A 112 1.22 -5.34 5.13
C GLU A 112 0.92 -6.79 4.76
N TYR A 113 1.93 -7.57 4.33
CA TYR A 113 1.76 -9.00 4.04
C TYR A 113 1.43 -9.81 5.30
N GLY A 114 2.10 -9.52 6.43
CA GLY A 114 1.83 -10.18 7.70
C GLY A 114 0.41 -9.93 8.19
N TYR A 115 -0.13 -8.74 7.97
CA TYR A 115 -1.51 -8.39 8.29
C TYR A 115 -2.51 -9.09 7.36
N MET A 116 -2.28 -9.06 6.05
CA MET A 116 -3.14 -9.72 5.07
C MET A 116 -3.19 -11.24 5.26
N SER A 117 -2.05 -11.86 5.53
CA SER A 117 -1.97 -13.29 5.84
C SER A 117 -2.76 -13.66 7.09
N LYS A 118 -2.62 -12.88 8.18
CA LYS A 118 -3.38 -13.10 9.43
C LYS A 118 -4.88 -12.94 9.22
N LYS A 119 -5.31 -11.94 8.45
CA LYS A 119 -6.73 -11.73 8.13
C LYS A 119 -7.28 -12.91 7.32
N LEU A 120 -6.57 -13.36 6.29
CA LEU A 120 -6.98 -14.53 5.51
C LEU A 120 -7.07 -15.82 6.35
N ILE A 121 -6.17 -16.02 7.31
CA ILE A 121 -6.24 -17.14 8.24
C ILE A 121 -7.46 -17.02 9.17
N SER A 122 -7.70 -15.83 9.73
CA SER A 122 -8.86 -15.56 10.59
C SER A 122 -10.18 -15.85 9.85
N VAL A 123 -10.34 -15.29 8.65
CA VAL A 123 -11.55 -15.49 7.83
C VAL A 123 -11.72 -16.97 7.48
N ALA A 124 -10.62 -17.67 7.14
CA ALA A 124 -10.68 -19.10 6.85
C ALA A 124 -11.09 -19.95 8.07
N LEU A 125 -10.60 -19.62 9.27
CA LEU A 125 -10.98 -20.33 10.50
C LEU A 125 -12.44 -20.10 10.87
N ASN A 126 -12.91 -18.85 10.76
CA ASN A 126 -14.32 -18.53 11.00
C ASN A 126 -15.22 -19.21 9.97
N TYR A 127 -14.78 -19.26 8.71
CA TYR A 127 -15.46 -19.96 7.63
C TYR A 127 -15.58 -21.47 7.89
N GLU A 128 -14.49 -22.14 8.27
CA GLU A 128 -14.55 -23.59 8.55
C GLU A 128 -15.48 -23.89 9.73
N ARG A 129 -15.48 -23.06 10.78
CA ARG A 129 -16.44 -23.19 11.89
C ARG A 129 -17.89 -23.05 11.41
N LEU A 130 -18.17 -22.05 10.56
CA LEU A 130 -19.50 -21.87 9.98
C LEU A 130 -19.90 -23.08 9.15
N ARG A 131 -18.99 -23.60 8.31
CA ARG A 131 -19.21 -24.78 7.48
C ARG A 131 -19.54 -26.01 8.31
N GLU A 132 -18.79 -26.25 9.39
CA GLU A 132 -19.05 -27.35 10.31
C GLU A 132 -20.44 -27.26 10.94
N GLN A 133 -20.86 -26.07 11.42
CA GLN A 133 -22.19 -25.89 12.03
C GLN A 133 -23.31 -26.09 11.01
N ILE A 134 -23.13 -25.57 9.79
CA ILE A 134 -24.07 -25.73 8.67
C ILE A 134 -24.24 -27.21 8.32
N GLN A 135 -23.14 -27.96 8.18
CA GLN A 135 -23.17 -29.39 7.88
C GLN A 135 -23.78 -30.20 9.02
N ALA A 136 -23.55 -29.80 10.27
CA ALA A 136 -24.15 -30.42 11.45
C ALA A 136 -25.63 -30.06 11.64
N GLY A 137 -26.19 -29.13 10.86
CA GLY A 137 -27.58 -28.66 11.00
C GLY A 137 -27.85 -27.92 12.31
N ARG A 138 -26.81 -27.36 12.94
CA ARG A 138 -26.91 -26.65 14.22
C ARG A 138 -27.18 -25.16 14.01
N PRO A 139 -27.67 -24.43 15.03
CA PRO A 139 -27.73 -22.97 14.98
C PRO A 139 -26.33 -22.40 14.75
N PHE A 140 -26.22 -21.42 13.86
CA PHE A 140 -24.93 -20.89 13.36
C PHE A 140 -24.87 -19.35 13.40
N GLU A 141 -25.71 -18.73 14.23
CA GLU A 141 -25.82 -17.26 14.31
C GLU A 141 -24.51 -16.58 14.69
N LYS A 142 -23.76 -17.14 15.65
CA LYS A 142 -22.49 -16.55 16.10
C LYS A 142 -21.42 -16.67 15.04
N GLU A 143 -21.34 -17.84 14.42
CA GLU A 143 -20.38 -18.17 13.38
C GLU A 143 -20.64 -17.35 12.12
N LEU A 144 -21.91 -17.17 11.74
CA LEU A 144 -22.29 -16.31 10.62
C LEU A 144 -21.89 -14.87 10.89
N ALA A 145 -22.23 -14.32 12.05
CA ALA A 145 -21.85 -12.95 12.41
C ALA A 145 -20.33 -12.76 12.38
N ALA A 146 -19.57 -13.70 12.97
CA ALA A 146 -18.12 -13.66 12.96
C ALA A 146 -17.53 -13.70 11.54
N THR A 147 -18.07 -14.54 10.65
CA THR A 147 -17.60 -14.59 9.25
C THR A 147 -17.91 -13.31 8.48
N LEU A 148 -19.09 -12.70 8.70
CA LEU A 148 -19.48 -11.47 8.02
C LEU A 148 -18.68 -10.26 8.51
N GLU A 149 -18.46 -10.17 9.83
CA GLU A 149 -17.67 -9.11 10.46
C GLU A 149 -16.20 -9.18 10.02
N ASP A 150 -15.60 -10.37 9.99
CA ASP A 150 -14.18 -10.54 9.64
C ASP A 150 -13.92 -10.36 8.13
N ALA A 151 -14.90 -10.73 7.29
CA ALA A 151 -14.79 -10.60 5.84
C ALA A 151 -14.99 -9.17 5.33
N GLU A 152 -15.74 -8.33 6.05
CA GLU A 152 -16.05 -6.93 5.70
C GLU A 152 -16.49 -6.74 4.22
N SER A 153 -17.23 -7.72 3.68
CA SER A 153 -17.59 -7.77 2.25
C SER A 153 -19.08 -7.60 2.03
N ASP A 154 -19.47 -6.57 1.29
CA ASP A 154 -20.86 -6.30 0.92
C ASP A 154 -21.49 -7.44 0.11
N ASN A 155 -20.73 -8.06 -0.79
CA ASN A 155 -21.20 -9.19 -1.59
C ASN A 155 -21.52 -10.40 -0.71
N LEU A 156 -20.69 -10.65 0.31
CA LEU A 156 -20.92 -11.73 1.26
C LEU A 156 -22.19 -11.47 2.08
N ASN A 157 -22.43 -10.22 2.48
CA ASN A 157 -23.64 -9.83 3.20
C ASN A 157 -24.91 -10.08 2.36
N LEU A 158 -24.89 -9.76 1.06
CA LEU A 158 -26.00 -10.01 0.15
C LEU A 158 -26.28 -11.51 -0.03
N ILE A 159 -25.23 -12.33 -0.19
CA ILE A 159 -25.37 -13.78 -0.35
C ILE A 159 -25.83 -14.46 0.95
N ALA A 160 -25.47 -13.90 2.11
CA ALA A 160 -25.86 -14.40 3.43
C ALA A 160 -27.28 -13.98 3.86
N GLU A 161 -27.90 -12.98 3.22
CA GLU A 161 -29.21 -12.46 3.60
C GLU A 161 -30.29 -13.54 3.76
N PRO A 162 -30.46 -14.51 2.83
CA PRO A 162 -31.49 -15.54 2.97
C PRO A 162 -31.29 -16.46 4.18
N LEU A 163 -30.06 -16.56 4.70
CA LEU A 163 -29.72 -17.40 5.85
C LEU A 163 -30.01 -16.72 7.19
N GLN A 164 -30.18 -15.39 7.21
CA GLN A 164 -30.49 -14.63 8.42
C GLN A 164 -31.80 -15.08 9.08
N ALA A 165 -32.78 -15.52 8.28
CA ALA A 165 -34.04 -16.05 8.78
C ALA A 165 -33.92 -17.43 9.47
N TYR A 166 -32.83 -18.16 9.20
CA TYR A 166 -32.65 -19.55 9.64
C TYR A 166 -31.49 -19.74 10.63
N LYS A 167 -30.74 -18.68 10.92
CA LYS A 167 -29.54 -18.69 11.78
C LYS A 167 -29.76 -19.29 13.18
N SER A 168 -30.95 -19.12 13.74
CA SER A 168 -31.32 -19.60 15.08
C SER A 168 -31.88 -21.03 15.10
N ALA A 169 -32.56 -21.43 14.02
CA ALA A 169 -33.19 -22.75 13.92
C ALA A 169 -32.26 -23.81 13.32
N GLY A 170 -31.25 -23.40 12.56
CA GLY A 170 -30.38 -24.30 11.80
C GLY A 170 -30.98 -24.66 10.44
N ILE A 171 -30.16 -25.32 9.61
CA ILE A 171 -30.58 -25.73 8.27
C ILE A 171 -31.37 -27.05 8.36
N PRO A 172 -32.54 -27.15 7.69
CA PRO A 172 -33.32 -28.37 7.63
C PRO A 172 -32.50 -29.55 7.09
N SER A 173 -32.66 -30.72 7.70
CA SER A 173 -31.98 -31.94 7.23
C SER A 173 -32.50 -32.38 5.86
N THR A 174 -31.67 -33.12 5.12
CA THR A 174 -32.03 -33.67 3.80
C THR A 174 -33.29 -34.55 3.86
N THR A 175 -33.53 -35.23 4.99
CA THR A 175 -34.75 -36.02 5.23
C THR A 175 -35.99 -35.14 5.32
N ALA A 176 -35.90 -33.96 5.95
CA ALA A 176 -37.02 -33.02 6.05
C ALA A 176 -37.37 -32.44 4.67
N VAL A 177 -36.35 -32.16 3.85
CA VAL A 177 -36.53 -31.72 2.45
C VAL A 177 -37.18 -32.83 1.60
N LYS A 178 -36.76 -34.09 1.76
CA LYS A 178 -37.39 -35.22 1.06
C LYS A 178 -38.84 -35.43 1.48
N ALA A 179 -39.16 -35.23 2.76
CA ALA A 179 -40.53 -35.33 3.26
C ALA A 179 -41.44 -34.22 2.69
N SER A 180 -40.98 -32.97 2.65
CA SER A 180 -41.73 -31.87 2.03
C SER A 180 -41.86 -32.05 0.52
N ALA A 181 -40.82 -32.57 -0.14
CA ALA A 181 -40.86 -32.93 -1.56
C ALA A 181 -41.90 -34.02 -1.83
N PHE A 182 -41.99 -35.06 -1.00
CA PHE A 182 -42.97 -36.11 -1.17
C PHE A 182 -44.41 -35.57 -1.10
N ASN A 183 -44.69 -34.66 -0.17
CA ASN A 183 -46.01 -34.01 -0.07
C ASN A 183 -46.33 -33.19 -1.33
N LEU A 184 -45.35 -32.45 -1.85
CA LEU A 184 -45.52 -31.68 -3.09
C LEU A 184 -45.71 -32.58 -4.31
N ALA A 185 -44.95 -33.68 -4.42
CA ALA A 185 -45.11 -34.67 -5.49
C ALA A 185 -46.52 -35.28 -5.48
N ARG A 186 -47.04 -35.60 -4.30
CA ARG A 186 -48.42 -36.06 -4.12
C ARG A 186 -49.43 -35.00 -4.54
N ALA A 187 -49.20 -33.73 -4.17
CA ALA A 187 -50.07 -32.63 -4.59
C ALA A 187 -50.03 -32.41 -6.12
N MET A 188 -48.89 -32.61 -6.77
CA MET A 188 -48.76 -32.59 -8.23
C MET A 188 -49.59 -33.70 -8.87
N GLU A 189 -49.53 -34.93 -8.34
CA GLU A 189 -50.37 -36.03 -8.82
C GLU A 189 -51.86 -35.74 -8.64
N ASP A 190 -52.26 -35.25 -7.47
CA ASP A 190 -53.64 -34.92 -7.13
C ASP A 190 -54.20 -33.83 -8.04
N SER A 191 -53.37 -32.86 -8.43
CA SER A 191 -53.79 -31.83 -9.40
C SER A 191 -54.10 -32.41 -10.79
N GLY A 192 -53.58 -33.59 -11.15
CA GLY A 192 -53.90 -34.25 -12.42
C GLY A 192 -55.18 -35.08 -12.38
N LYS A 193 -55.76 -35.31 -11.19
CA LYS A 193 -57.02 -36.03 -11.04
C LYS A 193 -58.17 -35.14 -11.50
N THR A 194 -59.09 -35.70 -12.28
CA THR A 194 -60.35 -35.01 -12.60
C THR A 194 -61.23 -34.96 -11.37
N PRO A 195 -61.97 -33.85 -11.14
CA PRO A 195 -62.91 -33.76 -10.04
C PRO A 195 -63.96 -34.88 -10.14
N VAL A 196 -64.25 -35.53 -9.01
CA VAL A 196 -65.31 -36.53 -8.92
C VAL A 196 -66.60 -35.89 -9.38
N GLN A 197 -67.19 -36.42 -10.45
CA GLN A 197 -68.44 -35.87 -10.97
C GLN A 197 -69.53 -36.00 -9.90
N PRO A 198 -70.35 -34.95 -9.68
CA PRO A 198 -71.49 -35.07 -8.77
C PRO A 198 -72.42 -36.19 -9.23
N PRO A 199 -73.11 -36.88 -8.31
CA PRO A 199 -74.11 -37.89 -8.69
C PRO A 199 -75.14 -37.28 -9.63
N VAL A 200 -75.55 -38.05 -10.64
CA VAL A 200 -76.49 -37.60 -11.67
C VAL A 200 -77.84 -37.30 -11.02
N ASN A 201 -78.19 -36.01 -10.90
CA ASN A 201 -79.39 -35.56 -10.21
C ASN A 201 -80.58 -35.32 -11.16
N GLY A 202 -80.59 -35.93 -12.35
CA GLY A 202 -81.72 -35.87 -13.28
C GLY A 202 -81.41 -36.27 -14.73
N TRP A 203 -82.46 -36.42 -15.54
CA TRP A 203 -82.37 -36.79 -16.98
C TRP A 203 -81.66 -35.75 -17.86
N LEU A 204 -81.65 -34.47 -17.46
CA LEU A 204 -80.90 -33.40 -18.12
C LEU A 204 -79.37 -33.52 -17.92
N ASP A 205 -78.92 -34.08 -16.79
CA ASP A 205 -77.49 -34.31 -16.55
C ASP A 205 -76.93 -35.43 -17.44
N PHE A 206 -77.75 -36.42 -17.82
CA PHE A 206 -77.38 -37.45 -18.80
C PHE A 206 -76.95 -36.87 -20.17
N LEU A 207 -77.51 -35.71 -20.56
CA LEU A 207 -77.14 -35.04 -21.82
C LEU A 207 -75.81 -34.27 -21.72
N LYS A 208 -75.38 -33.88 -20.51
CA LYS A 208 -74.09 -33.20 -20.28
C LYS A 208 -72.88 -34.15 -20.39
N PHE A 209 -73.10 -35.46 -20.24
CA PHE A 209 -72.06 -36.50 -20.35
C PHE A 209 -71.45 -36.64 -21.75
N ARG A 210 -72.09 -36.11 -22.81
CA ARG A 210 -71.51 -36.17 -24.17
C ARG A 210 -70.54 -35.05 -24.50
N VAL A 211 -70.43 -34.03 -23.65
CA VAL A 211 -69.63 -32.81 -23.94
C VAL A 211 -68.52 -32.58 -22.91
N SER A 212 -68.56 -33.25 -21.76
CA SER A 212 -67.61 -33.03 -20.66
C SER A 212 -66.60 -34.17 -20.55
N PHE A 213 -65.39 -33.92 -21.06
CA PHE A 213 -64.18 -34.75 -20.98
C PHE A 213 -64.23 -36.08 -21.73
N SER A 214 -63.39 -36.21 -22.77
CA SER A 214 -63.02 -37.55 -23.23
C SER A 214 -62.25 -38.26 -22.11
N PRO A 215 -62.60 -39.51 -21.75
CA PRO A 215 -61.86 -40.30 -20.76
C PRO A 215 -60.35 -40.32 -21.09
N SER A 216 -60.02 -40.31 -22.38
CA SER A 216 -58.65 -40.24 -22.88
C SER A 216 -57.90 -38.94 -22.55
N ALA A 217 -58.57 -37.79 -22.44
CA ALA A 217 -57.92 -36.53 -22.08
C ALA A 217 -57.64 -36.45 -20.57
N ALA A 218 -58.57 -36.95 -19.76
CA ALA A 218 -58.40 -37.08 -18.31
C ALA A 218 -57.25 -38.04 -17.96
N GLU A 219 -57.21 -39.20 -18.62
CA GLU A 219 -56.12 -40.18 -18.46
C GLU A 219 -54.77 -39.61 -18.90
N ARG A 220 -54.72 -38.85 -20.00
CA ARG A 220 -53.50 -38.17 -20.45
C ARG A 220 -53.01 -37.14 -19.44
N GLN A 221 -53.90 -36.31 -18.91
CA GLN A 221 -53.54 -35.29 -17.92
C GLN A 221 -53.00 -35.91 -16.62
N LEU A 222 -53.61 -37.00 -16.16
CA LEU A 222 -53.14 -37.74 -14.99
C LEU A 222 -51.79 -38.42 -15.25
N LEU A 223 -51.56 -38.95 -16.46
CA LEU A 223 -50.29 -39.54 -16.84
C LEU A 223 -49.18 -38.49 -16.93
N GLU A 224 -49.48 -37.31 -17.46
CA GLU A 224 -48.57 -36.17 -17.50
C GLU A 224 -48.22 -35.65 -16.10
N SER A 225 -49.20 -35.54 -15.19
CA SER A 225 -48.94 -35.12 -13.81
C SER A 225 -48.07 -36.13 -13.06
N ARG A 226 -48.31 -37.44 -13.25
CA ARG A 226 -47.46 -38.49 -12.67
C ARG A 226 -46.04 -38.47 -13.23
N LYS A 227 -45.87 -38.24 -14.53
CA LYS A 227 -44.53 -38.06 -15.13
C LYS A 227 -43.82 -36.84 -14.55
N ALA A 228 -44.52 -35.73 -14.37
CA ALA A 228 -43.97 -34.52 -13.75
C ALA A 228 -43.59 -34.77 -12.27
N ALA A 229 -44.43 -35.45 -11.51
CA ALA A 229 -44.14 -35.81 -10.12
C ALA A 229 -42.93 -36.75 -10.00
N ALA A 230 -42.84 -37.80 -10.84
CA ALA A 230 -41.72 -38.73 -10.85
C ALA A 230 -40.40 -38.08 -11.24
N SER A 231 -40.42 -37.19 -12.25
CA SER A 231 -39.22 -36.42 -12.62
C SER A 231 -38.82 -35.40 -11.55
N PHE A 232 -39.79 -34.82 -10.84
CA PHE A 232 -39.52 -33.98 -9.67
C PHE A 232 -38.86 -34.77 -8.53
N THR A 233 -39.41 -35.92 -8.14
CA THR A 233 -38.83 -36.75 -7.08
C THR A 233 -37.42 -37.21 -7.43
N GLN A 234 -37.19 -37.59 -8.70
CA GLN A 234 -35.86 -37.95 -9.18
C GLN A 234 -34.86 -36.78 -9.04
N ARG A 235 -35.25 -35.54 -9.39
CA ARG A 235 -34.37 -34.37 -9.22
C ARG A 235 -34.04 -34.10 -7.75
N VAL A 236 -35.01 -34.27 -6.86
CA VAL A 236 -34.80 -34.14 -5.40
C VAL A 236 -33.88 -35.23 -4.86
N GLU A 237 -33.97 -36.45 -5.38
CA GLU A 237 -33.05 -37.55 -5.05
C GLU A 237 -31.62 -37.28 -5.51
N MET A 238 -31.46 -36.62 -6.67
CA MET A 238 -30.17 -36.17 -7.21
C MET A 238 -29.64 -34.87 -6.56
N GLU A 239 -30.32 -34.34 -5.54
CA GLU A 239 -30.00 -33.08 -4.85
C GLU A 239 -29.99 -31.84 -5.76
N ASP A 240 -30.65 -31.91 -6.92
CA ASP A 240 -30.86 -30.79 -7.83
C ASP A 240 -32.13 -30.00 -7.42
N TYR A 241 -32.01 -29.24 -6.34
CA TYR A 241 -33.14 -28.47 -5.80
C TYR A 241 -33.57 -27.31 -6.69
N ILE A 242 -32.63 -26.70 -7.43
CA ILE A 242 -32.92 -25.58 -8.34
C ILE A 242 -33.72 -26.10 -9.53
N GLY A 243 -33.24 -27.17 -10.18
CA GLY A 243 -33.96 -27.81 -11.27
C GLY A 243 -35.30 -28.39 -10.82
N ALA A 244 -35.42 -28.86 -9.57
CA ALA A 244 -36.70 -29.29 -9.02
C ALA A 244 -37.71 -28.14 -8.89
N LEU A 245 -37.28 -26.96 -8.42
CA LEU A 245 -38.14 -25.76 -8.33
C LEU A 245 -38.57 -25.25 -9.70
N GLU A 246 -37.66 -25.22 -10.69
CA GLU A 246 -37.99 -24.83 -12.07
C GLU A 246 -39.02 -25.75 -12.71
N LEU A 247 -38.94 -27.06 -12.43
CA LEU A 247 -39.90 -28.04 -12.91
C LEU A 247 -41.29 -27.75 -12.33
N VAL A 248 -41.38 -27.47 -11.03
CA VAL A 248 -42.63 -27.10 -10.36
C VAL A 248 -43.20 -25.81 -10.93
N ASP A 249 -42.38 -24.78 -11.17
CA ASP A 249 -42.84 -23.54 -11.81
C ASP A 249 -43.37 -23.78 -13.23
N SER A 250 -42.70 -24.64 -14.00
CA SER A 250 -43.16 -25.03 -15.33
C SER A 250 -44.50 -25.79 -15.28
N PHE A 251 -44.69 -26.61 -14.24
CA PHE A 251 -45.91 -27.36 -14.01
C PHE A 251 -47.07 -26.44 -13.62
N ILE A 252 -46.82 -25.47 -12.75
CA ILE A 252 -47.78 -24.43 -12.34
C ILE A 252 -48.28 -23.66 -13.57
N LYS A 253 -47.37 -23.21 -14.44
CA LYS A 253 -47.72 -22.47 -15.66
C LYS A 253 -48.59 -23.28 -16.63
N LYS A 254 -48.37 -24.60 -16.71
CA LYS A 254 -49.09 -25.49 -17.64
C LYS A 254 -50.46 -25.93 -17.12
N THR A 255 -50.56 -26.24 -15.84
CA THR A 255 -51.73 -26.94 -15.28
C THR A 255 -52.62 -26.07 -14.40
N ASN A 256 -52.13 -24.88 -14.02
CA ASN A 256 -52.76 -23.94 -13.09
C ASN A 256 -53.42 -24.66 -11.88
N PRO A 257 -52.63 -25.34 -11.03
CA PRO A 257 -53.16 -26.19 -9.97
C PRO A 257 -53.94 -25.41 -8.90
N PHE A 258 -53.72 -24.10 -8.79
CA PHE A 258 -54.40 -23.21 -7.84
C PHE A 258 -55.89 -23.02 -8.12
N SER A 259 -56.36 -23.22 -9.36
CA SER A 259 -57.78 -23.10 -9.70
C SER A 259 -58.58 -24.37 -9.43
N LYS A 260 -57.91 -25.45 -9.00
CA LYS A 260 -58.51 -26.76 -8.74
C LYS A 260 -58.92 -26.88 -7.27
N PRO A 261 -59.89 -27.75 -6.93
CA PRO A 261 -60.30 -27.99 -5.54
C PRO A 261 -59.16 -28.53 -4.64
N SER A 262 -58.10 -29.09 -5.23
CA SER A 262 -56.87 -29.51 -4.53
C SER A 262 -55.81 -28.39 -4.42
N GLY A 263 -56.14 -27.15 -4.80
CA GLY A 263 -55.21 -26.02 -4.88
C GLY A 263 -54.59 -25.64 -3.54
N ASP A 264 -55.38 -25.64 -2.46
CA ASP A 264 -54.90 -25.28 -1.12
C ASP A 264 -53.83 -26.25 -0.58
N PHE A 265 -54.01 -27.55 -0.86
CA PHE A 265 -53.03 -28.58 -0.51
C PHE A 265 -51.74 -28.45 -1.33
N PHE A 266 -51.87 -28.08 -2.61
CA PHE A 266 -50.72 -27.80 -3.47
C PHE A 266 -49.95 -26.57 -3.00
N GLU A 267 -50.64 -25.47 -2.69
CA GLU A 267 -50.01 -24.23 -2.24
C GLU A 267 -49.29 -24.41 -0.91
N SER A 268 -49.92 -25.05 0.07
CA SER A 268 -49.29 -25.35 1.36
C SER A 268 -48.05 -26.25 1.22
N SER A 269 -48.14 -27.31 0.42
CA SER A 269 -47.01 -28.21 0.15
C SER A 269 -45.87 -27.50 -0.59
N PHE A 270 -46.20 -26.62 -1.53
CA PHE A 270 -45.21 -25.83 -2.27
C PHE A 270 -44.48 -24.83 -1.36
N ARG A 271 -45.22 -24.11 -0.52
CA ARG A 271 -44.64 -23.19 0.47
C ARG A 271 -43.74 -23.94 1.46
N GLN A 272 -44.16 -25.11 1.92
CA GLN A 272 -43.37 -25.94 2.84
C GLN A 272 -42.09 -26.46 2.16
N PHE A 273 -42.18 -26.93 0.92
CA PHE A 273 -41.01 -27.35 0.15
C PHE A 273 -40.03 -26.19 -0.04
N LYS A 274 -40.51 -25.03 -0.50
CA LYS A 274 -39.69 -23.82 -0.67
C LYS A 274 -39.00 -23.39 0.62
N ALA A 275 -39.72 -23.38 1.75
CA ALA A 275 -39.15 -23.05 3.06
C ALA A 275 -38.05 -24.03 3.48
N SER A 276 -38.17 -25.31 3.12
CA SER A 276 -37.15 -26.32 3.44
C SER A 276 -35.93 -26.29 2.50
N THR A 277 -36.12 -25.96 1.21
CA THR A 277 -35.04 -26.00 0.21
C THR A 277 -34.23 -24.72 0.12
N THR A 278 -34.86 -23.55 0.30
CA THR A 278 -34.19 -22.24 0.24
C THR A 278 -32.95 -22.16 1.13
N PRO A 279 -32.99 -22.54 2.44
CA PRO A 279 -31.79 -22.50 3.29
C PRO A 279 -30.68 -23.47 2.84
N VAL A 280 -31.05 -24.63 2.28
CA VAL A 280 -30.08 -25.61 1.76
C VAL A 280 -29.37 -25.07 0.52
N VAL A 281 -30.10 -24.45 -0.41
CA VAL A 281 -29.53 -23.84 -1.60
C VAL A 281 -28.68 -22.62 -1.24
N ALA A 282 -29.20 -21.73 -0.38
CA ALA A 282 -28.49 -20.51 0.04
C ALA A 282 -27.19 -20.83 0.80
N SER A 283 -27.20 -21.84 1.68
CA SER A 283 -25.99 -22.27 2.38
C SER A 283 -24.95 -22.84 1.43
N ARG A 284 -25.35 -23.66 0.45
CA ARG A 284 -24.43 -24.15 -0.58
C ARG A 284 -23.82 -23.01 -1.40
N MET A 285 -24.65 -22.06 -1.86
CA MET A 285 -24.16 -20.88 -2.58
C MET A 285 -23.18 -20.06 -1.77
N LEU A 286 -23.46 -19.83 -0.47
CA LEU A 286 -22.55 -19.11 0.41
C LEU A 286 -21.23 -19.88 0.59
N LEU A 287 -21.28 -21.19 0.84
CA LEU A 287 -20.10 -22.02 1.01
C LEU A 287 -19.24 -22.07 -0.27
N ASP A 288 -19.86 -22.15 -1.44
CA ASP A 288 -19.15 -22.16 -2.72
C ASP A 288 -18.52 -20.78 -3.00
N TYR A 289 -19.27 -19.69 -2.77
CA TYR A 289 -18.78 -18.33 -2.97
C TYR A 289 -17.61 -17.99 -2.05
N THR A 290 -17.73 -18.30 -0.75
CA THR A 290 -16.67 -18.08 0.24
C THR A 290 -15.40 -18.88 -0.07
N ASN A 291 -15.53 -20.14 -0.48
CA ASN A 291 -14.40 -20.95 -0.93
C ASN A 291 -13.72 -20.37 -2.18
N ALA A 292 -14.50 -19.96 -3.16
CA ALA A 292 -13.98 -19.35 -4.38
C ALA A 292 -13.29 -18.01 -4.07
N SER A 293 -13.89 -17.19 -3.20
CA SER A 293 -13.33 -15.92 -2.77
C SER A 293 -12.03 -16.10 -1.99
N LEU A 294 -12.01 -17.00 -0.99
CA LEU A 294 -10.79 -17.31 -0.22
C LEU A 294 -9.67 -17.86 -1.11
N SER A 295 -9.99 -18.75 -2.06
CA SER A 295 -8.97 -19.28 -2.97
C SER A 295 -8.43 -18.20 -3.92
N ALA A 296 -9.30 -17.33 -4.46
CA ALA A 296 -8.89 -16.20 -5.27
C ALA A 296 -8.02 -15.20 -4.49
N SER A 297 -8.38 -14.85 -3.25
CA SER A 297 -7.57 -13.96 -2.41
C SER A 297 -6.21 -14.56 -2.05
N ARG A 298 -6.15 -15.87 -1.80
CA ARG A 298 -4.87 -16.57 -1.57
C ARG A 298 -3.98 -16.53 -2.81
N LEU A 299 -4.54 -16.81 -3.98
CA LEU A 299 -3.81 -16.75 -5.24
C LEU A 299 -3.32 -15.33 -5.55
N ALA A 300 -4.18 -14.32 -5.37
CA ALA A 300 -3.80 -12.92 -5.56
C ALA A 300 -2.65 -12.50 -4.64
N CYS A 301 -2.68 -12.94 -3.37
CA CYS A 301 -1.59 -12.70 -2.43
C CYS A 301 -0.28 -13.36 -2.89
N VAL A 302 -0.33 -14.61 -3.37
CA VAL A 302 0.86 -15.31 -3.92
C VAL A 302 1.38 -14.61 -5.17
N GLU A 303 0.51 -14.21 -6.10
CA GLU A 303 0.93 -13.50 -7.31
C GLU A 303 1.60 -12.16 -7.01
N ASP A 304 1.06 -11.40 -6.07
CA ASP A 304 1.65 -10.12 -5.64
C ASP A 304 3.04 -10.34 -5.04
N THR A 305 3.20 -11.38 -4.20
CA THR A 305 4.53 -11.74 -3.69
C THR A 305 5.51 -12.16 -4.79
N LEU A 306 5.06 -12.85 -5.85
CA LEU A 306 5.94 -13.28 -6.94
C LEU A 306 6.29 -12.15 -7.92
N LYS A 307 5.44 -11.13 -8.05
CA LYS A 307 5.69 -9.96 -8.91
C LYS A 307 6.61 -8.94 -8.24
N ASN A 308 6.55 -8.86 -6.91
CA ASN A 308 7.31 -7.91 -6.10
C ASN A 308 8.59 -8.52 -5.47
N ALA A 309 8.85 -9.82 -5.68
CA ALA A 309 10.09 -10.51 -5.30
C ALA A 309 11.11 -10.53 -6.45
#